data_AF-A0A812CQ06-F1
#
_entry.id   AF-A0A812CQ06-F1
#
_cell.length_a   1.000
_cell.length_b   1.000
_cell.length_c   1.000
_cell.angle_alpha   90.00
_cell.angle_beta   90.00
_cell.angle_gamma   90.00
#
_symmetry.space_group_name_H-M   'P 1'
#
loop_
_entity.id
_entity.type
_entity.pdbx_description
1 polymer ?
#
loop_
_entity_poly.entity_id
_entity_poly.type
_entity_poly.pdbx_seq_one_letter_code
_entity_poly.pdbx_strand_id
1 'polypeptide(L)'
;MLARGSVAEPHQKDLVCIREQRHTRNGCIDEDILRRINVTSASFGRFRLQVFSNRNLRLNTNVALHRYVVVSTLLDRIGRHSLYITEVARFEEERRGALEGRRRQRHLQHANSTQGMFPCYLCPRTCRSRIGLLSHLAVHRRQSIEEQRCRQQ
;
A
#
# COMPACT_ATOMS: atom_id res chain seq x y z
N MET A 1 48.00 -24.81 44.78
CA MET A 1 47.40 -25.22 43.50
C MET A 1 45.97 -25.66 43.75
N LEU A 2 45.09 -25.37 42.78
CA LEU A 2 43.65 -25.68 42.68
C LEU A 2 42.69 -24.62 43.23
N ALA A 3 41.84 -24.16 42.31
CA ALA A 3 41.09 -22.91 42.29
C ALA A 3 39.78 -22.98 43.07
N ARG A 4 39.48 -21.90 43.80
CA ARG A 4 38.13 -21.59 44.30
C ARG A 4 37.37 -20.83 43.22
N GLY A 5 36.11 -21.22 43.01
CA GLY A 5 35.22 -20.61 42.04
C GLY A 5 34.88 -19.16 42.37
N SER A 6 34.72 -18.37 41.32
CA SER A 6 34.03 -17.08 41.34
C SER A 6 32.83 -17.15 40.42
N VAL A 7 31.67 -16.95 41.03
CA VAL A 7 30.39 -16.64 40.39
C VAL A 7 30.56 -15.34 39.60
N ALA A 8 30.22 -15.37 38.31
CA ALA A 8 30.12 -14.17 37.48
C ALA A 8 28.69 -14.09 36.92
N GLU A 9 27.99 -13.09 37.45
CA GLU A 9 26.65 -12.61 37.10
C GLU A 9 26.44 -12.40 35.59
N PRO A 10 25.24 -12.71 35.05
CA PRO A 10 24.92 -12.45 33.65
C PRO A 10 24.62 -10.96 33.45
N HIS A 11 25.55 -10.27 32.78
CA HIS A 11 25.36 -8.89 32.34
C HIS A 11 24.19 -8.76 31.36
N GLN A 12 23.12 -8.16 31.87
CA GLN A 12 22.12 -7.30 31.22
C GLN A 12 22.56 -6.74 29.84
N LYS A 13 22.18 -7.38 28.73
CA LYS A 13 22.23 -6.77 27.38
C LYS A 13 21.03 -7.15 26.50
N ASP A 14 19.90 -7.47 27.11
CA ASP A 14 18.64 -7.61 26.39
C ASP A 14 17.78 -6.41 26.76
N LEU A 15 17.87 -5.35 25.96
CA LEU A 15 16.79 -4.42 25.65
C LEU A 15 17.36 -3.21 24.91
N VAL A 16 16.60 -2.77 23.90
CA VAL A 16 16.77 -1.56 23.08
C VAL A 16 17.47 -1.78 21.74
N CYS A 17 16.65 -2.14 20.76
CA CYS A 17 16.52 -1.36 19.53
C CYS A 17 15.12 -1.55 18.94
N ILE A 18 14.11 -1.05 19.66
CA ILE A 18 12.86 -0.58 19.05
C ILE A 18 13.18 0.80 18.49
N ARG A 19 13.54 0.91 17.21
CA ARG A 19 13.31 2.17 16.46
C ARG A 19 13.45 2.02 14.95
N GLU A 20 12.33 2.30 14.29
CA GLU A 20 12.18 2.97 12.99
C GLU A 20 13.21 2.65 11.90
N GLN A 21 12.80 1.84 10.93
CA GLN A 21 13.26 2.01 9.56
C GLN A 21 12.07 2.06 8.60
N ARG A 22 11.64 3.30 8.36
CA ARG A 22 10.80 3.69 7.23
C ARG A 22 11.75 4.13 6.12
N HIS A 23 12.09 3.28 5.14
CA HIS A 23 12.58 3.74 3.84
C HIS A 23 12.42 2.70 2.72
N THR A 24 12.05 3.21 1.56
CA THR A 24 11.70 2.62 0.26
C THR A 24 12.84 1.81 -0.39
N ARG A 25 12.69 0.93 -1.38
CA ARG A 25 11.58 0.32 -2.16
C ARG A 25 12.21 -0.90 -2.88
N ASN A 26 11.51 -2.03 -2.90
CA ASN A 26 11.70 -3.21 -3.76
C ASN A 26 12.86 -4.18 -3.43
N GLY A 27 14.09 -3.75 -3.11
CA GLY A 27 15.20 -4.68 -2.88
C GLY A 27 15.21 -5.40 -1.51
N CYS A 28 14.56 -4.83 -0.49
CA CYS A 28 14.60 -5.40 0.86
C CYS A 28 13.63 -6.57 1.07
N ILE A 29 12.54 -6.60 0.30
CA ILE A 29 11.54 -7.66 0.39
C ILE A 29 12.11 -8.93 -0.23
N ASP A 30 12.73 -8.82 -1.39
CA ASP A 30 13.38 -9.96 -2.04
C ASP A 30 14.55 -10.48 -1.20
N GLU A 31 15.36 -9.62 -0.59
CA GLU A 31 16.41 -10.03 0.36
C GLU A 31 15.84 -10.70 1.62
N ASP A 32 14.72 -10.22 2.17
CA ASP A 32 14.09 -10.88 3.31
C ASP A 32 13.51 -12.25 2.93
N ILE A 33 12.86 -12.33 1.76
CA ILE A 33 12.34 -13.59 1.20
C ILE A 33 13.51 -14.58 0.99
N LEU A 34 14.60 -14.14 0.36
CA LEU A 34 15.79 -14.95 0.12
C LEU A 34 16.45 -15.37 1.43
N ARG A 35 16.61 -14.47 2.40
CA ARG A 35 17.14 -14.78 3.74
C ARG A 35 16.32 -15.87 4.41
N ARG A 36 14.99 -15.79 4.31
CA ARG A 36 14.08 -16.76 4.94
C ARG A 36 14.08 -18.10 4.23
N ILE A 37 14.08 -18.10 2.90
CA ILE A 37 14.25 -19.33 2.11
C ILE A 37 15.58 -19.99 2.50
N ASN A 38 16.65 -19.22 2.62
CA ASN A 38 17.97 -19.73 2.99
C ASN A 38 17.99 -20.29 4.41
N VAL A 39 17.37 -19.63 5.39
CA VAL A 39 17.24 -20.13 6.78
C VAL A 39 16.42 -21.43 6.83
N THR A 40 15.26 -21.47 6.16
CA THR A 40 14.43 -22.68 6.09
C THR A 40 15.16 -23.82 5.37
N SER A 41 15.87 -23.52 4.28
CA SER A 41 16.61 -24.51 3.48
C SER A 41 17.85 -25.04 4.22
N ALA A 42 18.54 -24.19 4.98
CA ALA A 42 19.65 -24.61 5.85
C ALA A 42 19.16 -25.49 7.00
N SER A 43 18.03 -25.13 7.61
CA SER A 43 17.39 -25.94 8.66
C SER A 43 16.95 -27.29 8.11
N PHE A 44 16.37 -27.31 6.91
CA PHE A 44 16.01 -28.54 6.20
C PHE A 44 17.22 -29.37 5.78
N GLY A 45 18.32 -28.75 5.35
CA GLY A 45 19.57 -29.44 5.01
C GLY A 45 20.20 -30.12 6.22
N ARG A 46 20.26 -29.42 7.37
CA ARG A 46 20.73 -30.00 8.64
C ARG A 46 19.83 -31.13 9.12
N PHE A 47 18.51 -30.93 9.05
CA PHE A 47 17.52 -31.96 9.33
C PHE A 47 17.71 -33.18 8.41
N ARG A 48 17.91 -32.95 7.11
CA ARG A 48 18.10 -34.01 6.12
C ARG A 48 19.35 -34.84 6.42
N LEU A 49 20.47 -34.16 6.69
CA LEU A 49 21.74 -34.80 7.00
C LEU A 49 21.70 -35.56 8.34
N GLN A 50 21.03 -35.05 9.38
CA GLN A 50 20.92 -35.76 10.66
C GLN A 50 19.88 -36.87 10.67
N VAL A 51 18.74 -36.73 10.00
CA VAL A 51 17.63 -37.69 10.14
C VAL A 51 17.68 -38.79 9.08
N PHE A 52 18.12 -38.48 7.86
CA PHE A 52 18.18 -39.47 6.78
C PHE A 52 19.55 -40.17 6.66
N SER A 53 20.64 -39.61 7.21
CA SER A 53 21.95 -40.30 7.25
C SER A 53 22.11 -41.20 8.48
N ASN A 54 21.30 -41.03 9.53
CA ASN A 54 21.32 -41.87 10.72
C ASN A 54 20.41 -43.10 10.55
N ARG A 55 21.00 -44.29 10.37
CA ARG A 55 20.28 -45.56 10.22
C ARG A 55 19.51 -46.03 11.47
N ASN A 56 19.59 -45.30 12.59
CA ASN A 56 19.02 -45.68 13.90
C ASN A 56 17.88 -44.77 14.40
N LEU A 57 17.39 -43.82 13.60
CA LEU A 57 16.19 -43.07 13.98
C LEU A 57 14.95 -43.95 13.82
N ARG A 58 14.20 -44.13 14.91
CA ARG A 58 12.88 -44.79 14.87
C ARG A 58 11.97 -44.03 13.90
N LEU A 59 11.30 -44.76 13.01
CA LEU A 59 10.42 -44.21 11.97
C LEU A 59 9.41 -43.20 12.53
N ASN A 60 8.87 -43.46 13.73
CA ASN A 60 7.91 -42.57 14.40
C ASN A 60 8.49 -41.18 14.70
N THR A 61 9.74 -41.11 15.17
CA THR A 61 10.42 -39.83 15.46
C THR A 61 10.71 -39.06 14.17
N ASN A 62 11.07 -39.76 13.09
CA ASN A 62 11.28 -39.15 11.78
C ASN A 62 9.96 -38.56 11.23
N VAL A 63 8.87 -39.33 11.29
CA VAL A 63 7.53 -38.88 10.87
C VAL A 63 7.04 -37.68 11.71
N ALA A 64 7.26 -37.70 13.02
CA ALA A 64 6.89 -36.61 13.92
C ALA A 64 7.64 -35.31 13.59
N LEU A 65 8.96 -35.39 13.36
CA LEU A 65 9.75 -34.21 13.02
C LEU A 65 9.40 -33.66 11.63
N HIS A 66 9.19 -34.53 10.64
CA HIS A 66 8.77 -34.10 9.31
C HIS A 66 7.42 -33.36 9.36
N ARG A 67 6.45 -33.89 10.13
CA ARG A 67 5.16 -33.22 10.36
C ARG A 67 5.34 -31.85 11.01
N TYR A 68 6.19 -31.73 12.04
CA TYR A 68 6.43 -30.45 12.72
C TYR A 68 7.09 -29.41 11.80
N VAL A 69 8.09 -29.79 11.01
CA VAL A 69 8.78 -28.89 10.08
C VAL A 69 7.84 -28.43 8.95
N VAL A 70 7.05 -29.34 8.39
CA VAL A 70 6.06 -28.98 7.35
C VAL A 70 4.96 -28.09 7.93
N VAL A 71 4.42 -28.40 9.10
CA VAL A 71 3.37 -27.57 9.72
C VAL A 71 3.91 -26.18 10.08
N SER A 72 5.09 -26.08 10.69
CA SER A 72 5.68 -24.78 11.06
C SER A 72 5.99 -23.91 9.83
N THR A 73 6.51 -24.48 8.75
CA THR A 73 6.78 -23.73 7.50
C THR A 73 5.50 -23.27 6.80
N LEU A 74 4.45 -24.10 6.79
CA LEU A 74 3.14 -23.73 6.24
C LEU A 74 2.49 -22.62 7.07
N LEU A 75 2.49 -22.72 8.39
CA LEU A 75 1.90 -21.71 9.29
C LEU A 75 2.62 -20.36 9.17
N ASP A 76 3.96 -20.34 9.15
CA ASP A 76 4.72 -19.10 8.96
C ASP A 76 4.43 -18.48 7.59
N ARG A 77 4.32 -19.27 6.52
CA ARG A 77 3.95 -18.76 5.19
C ARG A 77 2.54 -18.18 5.15
N ILE A 78 1.56 -18.87 5.74
CA ILE A 78 0.15 -18.41 5.78
C ILE A 78 0.04 -17.11 6.59
N GLY A 79 0.65 -17.06 7.78
CA GLY A 79 0.62 -15.86 8.62
C GLY A 79 1.16 -14.63 7.90
N ARG A 80 2.26 -14.79 7.16
CA ARG A 80 2.86 -13.71 6.38
C ARG A 80 2.05 -13.28 5.19
N HIS A 81 1.51 -14.26 4.47
CA HIS A 81 0.64 -13.98 3.33
C HIS A 81 -0.62 -13.21 3.78
N SER A 82 -1.18 -13.56 4.95
CA SER A 82 -2.31 -12.84 5.55
C SER A 82 -1.96 -11.39 5.91
N LEU A 83 -0.80 -11.16 6.54
CA LEU A 83 -0.34 -9.80 6.87
C LEU A 83 -0.11 -8.96 5.61
N TYR A 84 0.53 -9.55 4.58
CA TYR A 84 0.73 -8.90 3.29
C TYR A 84 -0.60 -8.51 2.63
N ILE A 85 -1.56 -9.44 2.53
CA ILE A 85 -2.89 -9.16 1.95
C ILE A 85 -3.58 -8.03 2.71
N THR A 86 -3.53 -8.05 4.04
CA THR A 86 -4.17 -7.02 4.87
C THR A 86 -3.55 -5.64 4.63
N GLU A 87 -2.22 -5.57 4.53
CA GLU A 87 -1.52 -4.31 4.27
C GLU A 87 -1.77 -3.77 2.87
N VAL A 88 -1.81 -4.64 1.85
CA VAL A 88 -2.17 -4.27 0.47
C VAL A 88 -3.62 -3.77 0.42
N ALA A 89 -4.56 -4.46 1.07
CA ALA A 89 -5.96 -4.04 1.13
C ALA A 89 -6.11 -2.65 1.77
N ARG A 90 -5.37 -2.38 2.86
CA ARG A 90 -5.35 -1.06 3.51
C ARG A 90 -4.84 0.02 2.57
N PHE A 91 -3.74 -0.24 1.86
CA PHE A 91 -3.18 0.70 0.89
C PHE A 91 -4.16 0.98 -0.27
N GLU A 92 -4.82 -0.06 -0.78
CA GLU A 92 -5.81 0.09 -1.84
C GLU A 92 -7.07 0.85 -1.39
N GLU A 93 -7.51 0.65 -0.15
CA GLU A 93 -8.59 1.41 0.46
C GLU A 93 -8.23 2.89 0.60
N GLU A 94 -7.05 3.22 1.12
CA GLU A 94 -6.56 4.60 1.20
C GLU A 94 -6.51 5.25 -0.19
N ARG A 95 -5.97 4.53 -1.19
CA ARG A 95 -5.91 5.00 -2.57
C ARG A 95 -7.30 5.25 -3.15
N ARG A 96 -8.27 4.35 -2.89
CA ARG A 96 -9.68 4.52 -3.31
C ARG A 96 -10.32 5.72 -2.61
N GLY A 97 -10.15 5.83 -1.29
CA GLY A 97 -10.64 6.95 -0.49
C GLY A 97 -10.08 8.30 -0.96
N ALA A 98 -8.79 8.39 -1.29
CA ALA A 98 -8.17 9.60 -1.80
C ALA A 98 -8.71 10.00 -3.20
N LEU A 99 -9.03 9.03 -4.05
CA LEU A 99 -9.66 9.29 -5.35
C LEU A 99 -11.11 9.77 -5.18
N GLU A 100 -11.87 9.13 -4.31
CA GLU A 100 -13.24 9.51 -3.97
C GLU A 100 -13.30 10.88 -3.29
N GLY A 101 -12.41 11.15 -2.35
CA GLY A 101 -12.27 12.46 -1.70
C GLY A 101 -12.03 13.57 -2.71
N ARG A 102 -11.12 13.35 -3.67
CA ARG A 102 -10.89 14.32 -4.78
C ARG A 102 -12.13 14.48 -5.68
N ARG A 103 -12.87 13.40 -5.97
CA ARG A 103 -14.13 13.49 -6.74
C ARG A 103 -15.19 14.29 -5.98
N ARG A 104 -15.39 14.00 -4.70
CA ARG A 104 -16.32 14.74 -3.81
C ARG A 104 -15.91 16.21 -3.71
N GLN A 105 -14.63 16.51 -3.53
CA GLN A 105 -14.11 17.88 -3.49
C GLN A 105 -14.43 18.65 -4.78
N ARG A 106 -14.20 18.04 -5.95
CA ARG A 106 -14.59 18.67 -7.24
C ARG A 106 -16.09 18.90 -7.34
N HIS A 107 -16.91 17.96 -6.88
CA HIS A 107 -18.35 18.11 -6.87
C HIS A 107 -18.80 19.28 -5.96
N LEU A 108 -18.23 19.39 -4.76
CA LEU A 108 -18.48 20.51 -3.84
C LEU A 108 -18.01 21.85 -4.43
N GLN A 109 -16.82 21.89 -5.03
CA GLN A 109 -16.33 23.10 -5.71
C GLN A 109 -17.24 23.51 -6.87
N HIS A 110 -17.71 22.55 -7.67
CA HIS A 110 -18.66 22.83 -8.75
C HIS A 110 -20.01 23.30 -8.21
N ALA A 111 -20.56 22.62 -7.19
CA ALA A 111 -21.80 23.01 -6.53
C ALA A 111 -21.73 24.44 -5.96
N ASN A 112 -20.62 24.78 -5.30
CA ASN A 112 -20.36 26.13 -4.81
C ASN A 112 -20.25 27.15 -5.94
N SER A 113 -19.60 26.80 -7.07
CA SER A 113 -19.48 27.69 -8.23
C SER A 113 -20.81 27.89 -8.99
N THR A 114 -21.77 26.97 -8.86
CA THR A 114 -23.09 27.07 -9.50
C THR A 114 -24.11 27.86 -8.69
N GLN A 115 -23.79 28.28 -7.46
CA GLN A 115 -24.67 29.14 -6.68
C GLN A 115 -24.64 30.58 -7.21
N GLY A 116 -25.74 31.01 -7.83
CA GLY A 116 -25.96 32.39 -8.26
C GLY A 116 -26.72 32.50 -9.57
N MET A 117 -27.53 33.55 -9.70
CA MET A 117 -28.07 33.97 -11.00
C MET A 117 -27.07 34.94 -11.64
N PHE A 118 -26.68 34.68 -12.88
CA PHE A 118 -25.66 35.44 -13.61
C PHE A 118 -26.32 36.19 -14.78
N PRO A 119 -26.65 37.50 -14.64
CA PRO A 119 -27.31 38.26 -15.69
C PRO A 119 -26.36 38.55 -16.86
N CYS A 120 -26.89 38.53 -18.08
CA CYS A 120 -26.20 38.99 -19.27
C CYS A 120 -26.23 40.52 -19.36
N TYR A 121 -25.15 41.14 -19.86
CA TYR A 121 -25.06 42.58 -20.07
C TYR A 121 -25.44 43.03 -21.49
N LEU A 122 -25.72 42.09 -22.40
CA LEU A 122 -26.10 42.36 -23.80
C LEU A 122 -27.59 42.13 -24.06
N CYS A 123 -28.28 41.36 -23.20
CA CYS A 123 -29.70 41.07 -23.33
C CYS A 123 -30.30 40.77 -21.94
N PRO A 124 -31.64 40.79 -21.78
CA PRO A 124 -32.29 40.60 -20.48
C PRO A 124 -32.27 39.15 -19.95
N ARG A 125 -31.45 38.26 -20.53
CA ARG A 125 -31.38 36.86 -20.11
C ARG A 125 -30.50 36.69 -18.86
N THR A 126 -30.93 35.81 -17.96
CA THR A 126 -30.18 35.43 -16.75
C THR A 126 -29.79 33.95 -16.81
N CYS A 127 -28.51 33.67 -16.63
CA CYS A 127 -27.94 32.32 -16.67
C CYS A 127 -27.88 31.70 -15.26
N ARG A 128 -28.04 30.38 -15.17
CA ARG A 128 -28.02 29.63 -13.89
C ARG A 128 -26.62 29.21 -13.43
N SER A 129 -25.59 29.56 -14.21
CA SER A 129 -24.18 29.32 -13.84
C SER A 129 -23.27 30.28 -14.59
N ARG A 130 -22.08 30.52 -14.04
CA ARG A 130 -21.05 31.38 -14.68
C ARG A 130 -20.58 30.81 -16.02
N ILE A 131 -20.47 29.49 -16.13
CA ILE A 131 -20.15 28.79 -17.40
C ILE A 131 -21.26 29.01 -18.42
N GLY A 132 -22.53 28.94 -18.00
CA GLY A 132 -23.68 29.23 -18.86
C GLY A 132 -23.66 30.66 -19.40
N LEU A 133 -23.30 31.64 -18.57
CA LEU A 133 -23.14 33.03 -19.00
C LEU A 133 -22.01 33.19 -20.02
N LEU A 134 -20.84 32.58 -19.79
CA LEU A 134 -19.71 32.63 -20.74
C LEU A 134 -20.07 32.01 -22.10
N SER A 135 -20.76 30.87 -22.08
CA SER A 135 -21.26 30.22 -23.30
C SER A 135 -22.28 31.11 -24.04
N HIS A 136 -23.21 31.72 -23.30
CA HIS A 136 -24.19 32.65 -23.86
C HIS A 136 -23.53 33.90 -24.49
N LEU A 137 -22.54 34.50 -23.84
CA LEU A 137 -21.78 35.63 -24.38
C LEU A 137 -21.01 35.26 -25.66
N ALA A 138 -20.57 34.01 -25.80
CA ALA A 138 -19.95 33.52 -27.03
C ALA A 138 -20.95 33.47 -28.22
N VAL A 139 -22.24 33.31 -27.96
CA VAL A 139 -23.29 33.42 -28.99
C VAL A 139 -23.44 34.86 -29.45
N HIS A 140 -23.53 35.82 -28.53
CA HIS A 140 -23.57 37.24 -28.87
C HIS A 140 -22.34 37.68 -29.67
N ARG A 141 -21.15 37.22 -29.30
CA ARG A 141 -19.92 37.51 -30.05
C ARG A 141 -19.98 37.01 -31.49
N ARG A 142 -20.57 35.82 -31.73
CA ARG A 142 -20.74 35.29 -33.09
C ARG A 142 -21.75 36.10 -33.89
N GLN A 143 -22.89 36.45 -33.28
CA GLN A 143 -23.92 37.28 -33.90
C GLN A 143 -23.37 38.65 -34.31
N SER A 144 -22.60 39.32 -33.44
CA SER A 144 -22.00 40.63 -33.78
C SER A 144 -21.00 40.53 -34.93
N ILE A 145 -20.23 39.44 -35.01
CA ILE A 145 -19.29 39.22 -36.12
C ILE A 145 -20.04 38.98 -37.43
N GLU A 146 -21.13 38.22 -37.38
CA GLU A 146 -21.95 37.90 -38.55
C GLU A 146 -22.70 39.14 -39.08
N GLU A 147 -23.26 39.95 -38.18
CA GLU A 147 -23.86 41.24 -38.53
C GLU A 147 -22.84 42.21 -39.15
N GLN A 148 -21.61 42.26 -38.63
CA GLN A 148 -20.55 43.09 -39.21
C GLN A 148 -20.13 42.63 -40.60
N ARG A 149 -20.09 41.32 -40.85
CA ARG A 149 -19.80 40.77 -42.19
C ARG A 149 -20.89 41.10 -43.20
N CYS A 150 -22.16 41.04 -42.78
CA CYS A 150 -23.29 41.38 -43.64
C CYS A 150 -23.31 42.88 -44.03
N ARG A 151 -22.83 43.78 -43.15
CA ARG A 151 -22.73 45.22 -43.46
C ARG A 151 -21.56 45.62 -44.37
N GLN A 152 -20.61 44.71 -44.62
CA GLN A 152 -19.43 44.97 -45.45
C GLN A 152 -19.55 44.39 -46.86
N GLN A 153 -20.69 43.75 -47.17
CA GLN A 153 -21.08 43.30 -48.51
C GLN A 153 -22.17 44.22 -49.06
#